data_AF-A0A7S3E1B6-F1
#
_entry.id   AF-A0A7S3E1B6-F1
#
_cell.length_a   1.000
_cell.length_b   1.000
_cell.length_c   1.000
_cell.angle_alpha   90.00
_cell.angle_beta   90.00
_cell.angle_gamma   90.00
#
_symmetry.space_group_name_H-M   'P 1'
#
loop_
_entity.id
_entity.type
_entity.pdbx_description
1 polymer ?
#
loop_
_entity_poly.entity_id
_entity_poly.type
_entity_poly.pdbx_seq_one_letter_code
_entity_poly.pdbx_strand_id
1 'polypeptide(L)'
;QGGITVPGTLSCVMAETVCNVETGDFSQDNALSFFYGHATPSENIQHYKVLVERMAAILEAFMAAPSGADANGSAGGHGGCTGGMFVNTMGWVDGDGLELLVHSIETLKVDTVLVVGHDRLYAQLTQGDPKIAAGRLPANLQVVKVAKSGGVVSRDSMHRKLTRERRVFSYFYGPRRELSPFSRSVQISQLQVFRVGGGPQAPLSALPIGTEKGQREDPKMKVTKMNVQRDLTHSVLAVSHARTPEEVLASNVAGFIHVTEVDVQKGILTYLSPSPGHLPSPVLIAGTIKCFLK
;
A
#
# COMPACT_ATOMS: atom_id res chain seq x y z
N GLN A 1 4.56 -1.54 9.08
CA GLN A 1 4.93 -0.16 9.43
C GLN A 1 4.51 0.68 8.24
N GLY A 2 3.88 1.82 8.50
CA GLY A 2 3.35 2.78 7.52
C GLY A 2 2.86 3.97 8.35
N GLY A 3 3.27 5.18 7.98
CA GLY A 3 3.00 6.40 8.76
C GLY A 3 1.73 7.14 8.36
N ILE A 4 1.21 6.87 7.17
CA ILE A 4 0.13 7.68 6.57
C ILE A 4 -1.25 7.06 6.84
N THR A 5 -1.41 5.74 6.73
CA THR A 5 -2.73 5.11 6.91
C THR A 5 -2.59 3.69 7.46
N VAL A 6 -3.64 2.87 7.32
CA VAL A 6 -3.64 1.48 7.76
C VAL A 6 -2.48 0.67 7.14
N PRO A 7 -2.01 -0.40 7.82
CA PRO A 7 -0.96 -1.27 7.28
C PRO A 7 -1.36 -1.96 5.96
N GLY A 8 -0.35 -2.36 5.20
CA GLY A 8 -0.56 -3.05 3.91
C GLY A 8 -0.92 -2.11 2.77
N THR A 9 -0.47 -0.86 2.88
CA THR A 9 -0.70 0.19 1.89
C THR A 9 0.62 0.75 1.38
N LEU A 10 0.62 1.18 0.13
CA LEU A 10 1.59 2.13 -0.40
C LEU A 10 0.86 3.47 -0.47
N SER A 11 1.33 4.46 0.27
CA SER A 11 0.63 5.74 0.39
C SER A 11 1.61 6.89 0.28
N CYS A 12 1.13 8.03 -0.20
CA CYS A 12 1.85 9.29 -0.20
C CYS A 12 0.91 10.41 0.26
N VAL A 13 1.52 11.46 0.78
CA VAL A 13 0.82 12.65 1.26
C VAL A 13 1.71 13.85 1.01
N MET A 14 1.11 14.98 0.66
CA MET A 14 1.84 16.22 0.48
C MET A 14 2.07 16.89 1.84
N ALA A 15 3.33 17.17 2.16
CA ALA A 15 3.70 17.84 3.40
C ALA A 15 3.63 19.36 3.22
N GLU A 16 2.45 19.94 3.45
CA GLU A 16 2.23 21.39 3.39
C GLU A 16 2.66 22.11 4.67
N THR A 17 2.57 21.41 5.81
CA THR A 17 2.90 21.94 7.14
C THR A 17 3.87 21.01 7.86
N VAL A 18 4.44 21.52 8.95
CA VAL A 18 5.23 20.69 9.88
C VAL A 18 4.40 19.51 10.40
N CYS A 19 5.06 18.39 10.66
CA CYS A 19 4.39 17.24 11.25
C CYS A 19 3.94 17.55 12.68
N ASN A 20 2.86 16.90 13.11
CA ASN A 20 2.43 16.99 14.50
C ASN A 20 3.48 16.33 15.41
N VAL A 21 3.96 17.07 16.42
CA VAL A 21 5.06 16.63 17.30
C VAL A 21 4.69 15.39 18.14
N GLU A 22 3.42 15.23 18.49
CA GLU A 22 2.98 14.12 19.34
C GLU A 22 2.67 12.86 18.55
N THR A 23 1.98 13.01 17.42
CA THR A 23 1.54 11.87 16.60
C THR A 23 2.58 11.48 15.55
N GLY A 24 3.44 12.43 15.16
CA GLY A 24 4.45 12.28 14.11
C GLY A 24 3.85 12.27 12.69
N ASP A 25 2.57 12.60 12.54
CA ASP A 25 1.84 12.50 11.29
C ASP A 25 1.71 13.88 10.61
N PHE A 26 1.70 13.90 9.28
CA PHE A 26 1.35 15.07 8.46
C PHE A 26 -0.17 15.15 8.28
N SER A 27 -0.70 16.29 7.82
CA SER A 27 -2.11 16.37 7.41
C SER A 27 -2.39 15.33 6.32
N GLN A 28 -3.46 14.55 6.46
CA GLN A 28 -3.80 13.43 5.58
C GLN A 28 -4.96 13.74 4.63
N ASP A 29 -5.41 14.99 4.56
CA ASP A 29 -6.57 15.41 3.75
C ASP A 29 -6.37 15.09 2.26
N ASN A 30 -5.12 15.14 1.79
CA ASN A 30 -4.71 14.91 0.41
C ASN A 30 -3.95 13.57 0.22
N ALA A 31 -4.18 12.58 1.08
CA ALA A 31 -3.46 11.31 1.02
C ALA A 31 -3.91 10.43 -0.17
N LEU A 32 -2.96 10.01 -1.00
CA LEU A 32 -3.18 9.00 -2.04
C LEU A 32 -2.71 7.64 -1.52
N SER A 33 -3.61 6.65 -1.51
CA SER A 33 -3.33 5.32 -0.98
C SER A 33 -3.70 4.22 -1.97
N PHE A 34 -2.83 3.22 -2.08
CA PHE A 34 -3.07 1.94 -2.75
C PHE A 34 -3.02 0.81 -1.74
N PHE A 35 -3.94 -0.15 -1.87
CA PHE A 35 -3.99 -1.29 -0.94
C PHE A 35 -3.30 -2.51 -1.52
N TYR A 36 -2.11 -2.79 -0.99
CA TYR A 36 -1.36 -4.01 -1.26
C TYR A 36 -1.93 -5.22 -0.49
N GLY A 37 -2.55 -4.98 0.66
CA GLY A 37 -3.29 -5.99 1.42
C GLY A 37 -2.45 -6.91 2.30
N HIS A 38 -1.13 -6.87 2.21
CA HIS A 38 -0.24 -7.72 3.03
C HIS A 38 0.76 -6.93 3.84
N ALA A 39 1.25 -7.52 4.93
CA ALA A 39 2.24 -6.88 5.80
C ALA A 39 3.66 -6.85 5.20
N THR A 40 3.95 -7.73 4.24
CA THR A 40 5.28 -7.94 3.67
C THR A 40 5.22 -8.02 2.13
N PRO A 41 6.08 -7.29 1.40
CA PRO A 41 6.15 -7.35 -0.06
C PRO A 41 6.45 -8.73 -0.66
N SER A 42 7.01 -9.65 0.14
CA SER A 42 7.33 -11.02 -0.27
C SER A 42 6.11 -11.86 -0.68
N GLU A 43 4.91 -11.51 -0.21
CA GLU A 43 3.67 -12.22 -0.56
C GLU A 43 3.39 -12.14 -2.07
N ASN A 44 3.61 -10.96 -2.66
CA ASN A 44 3.35 -10.70 -4.06
C ASN A 44 4.21 -9.55 -4.61
N ILE A 45 5.44 -9.89 -4.99
CA ILE A 45 6.44 -8.96 -5.53
C ILE A 45 5.91 -8.21 -6.76
N GLN A 46 5.23 -8.89 -7.67
CA GLN A 46 4.73 -8.28 -8.91
C GLN A 46 3.63 -7.26 -8.64
N HIS A 47 2.68 -7.58 -7.75
CA HIS A 47 1.66 -6.62 -7.35
C HIS A 47 2.28 -5.41 -6.65
N TYR A 48 3.29 -5.60 -5.81
CA TYR A 48 4.01 -4.48 -5.19
C TYR A 48 4.63 -3.54 -6.24
N LYS A 49 5.29 -4.10 -7.27
CA LYS A 49 5.86 -3.32 -8.39
C LYS A 49 4.80 -2.51 -9.13
N VAL A 50 3.69 -3.14 -9.51
CA VAL A 50 2.57 -2.46 -10.20
C VAL A 50 2.03 -1.28 -9.39
N LEU A 51 1.93 -1.43 -8.06
CA LEU A 51 1.50 -0.33 -7.19
C LEU A 51 2.51 0.81 -7.11
N VAL A 52 3.82 0.51 -7.11
CA VAL A 52 4.89 1.53 -7.18
C VAL A 52 4.85 2.26 -8.52
N GLU A 53 4.74 1.54 -9.63
CA GLU A 53 4.62 2.12 -10.98
C GLU A 53 3.40 3.03 -11.11
N ARG A 54 2.25 2.59 -10.58
CA ARG A 54 1.04 3.40 -10.58
C ARG A 54 1.20 4.67 -9.75
N MET A 55 1.81 4.57 -8.58
CA MET A 55 2.09 5.72 -7.73
C MET A 55 3.04 6.69 -8.42
N ALA A 56 4.12 6.21 -9.02
CA ALA A 56 5.08 7.02 -9.75
C ALA A 56 4.42 7.79 -10.90
N ALA A 57 3.58 7.13 -11.70
CA ALA A 57 2.87 7.77 -12.80
C ALA A 57 1.97 8.91 -12.34
N ILE A 58 1.26 8.75 -11.21
CA ILE A 58 0.41 9.81 -10.64
C ILE A 58 1.25 10.95 -10.09
N LEU A 59 2.33 10.64 -9.37
CA LEU A 59 3.21 11.66 -8.81
C LEU A 59 3.94 12.46 -9.89
N GLU A 60 4.39 11.81 -10.96
CA GLU A 60 5.00 12.48 -12.11
C GLU A 60 4.00 13.44 -12.78
N ALA A 61 2.77 12.99 -13.03
CA ALA A 61 1.72 13.86 -13.58
C ALA A 61 1.38 15.02 -12.63
N PHE A 62 1.35 14.77 -11.32
CA PHE A 62 1.07 15.79 -10.31
C PHE A 62 2.19 16.85 -10.21
N MET A 63 3.45 16.43 -10.28
CA MET A 63 4.61 17.33 -10.25
C MET A 63 4.79 18.09 -11.57
N ALA A 64 4.42 17.50 -12.71
CA ALA A 64 4.48 18.16 -14.02
C ALA A 64 3.31 19.14 -14.26
N ALA A 65 2.23 19.05 -13.50
CA ALA A 65 1.10 19.97 -13.61
C ALA A 65 1.52 21.41 -13.27
N PRO A 66 1.11 22.43 -14.02
CA PRO A 66 1.45 23.81 -13.72
C PRO A 66 0.85 24.27 -12.38
N SER A 67 1.63 25.03 -11.62
CA SER A 67 1.23 25.56 -10.31
C SER A 67 -0.06 26.37 -10.42
N GLY A 68 -1.11 25.96 -9.69
CA GLY A 68 -2.41 26.66 -9.64
C GLY A 68 -3.45 26.23 -10.68
N ALA A 69 -3.21 25.17 -11.44
CA ALA A 69 -4.22 24.60 -12.34
C ALA A 69 -5.06 23.53 -11.62
N ASP A 70 -6.29 23.91 -11.22
CA ASP A 70 -7.36 22.94 -11.04
C ASP A 70 -7.87 22.48 -12.42
N ALA A 71 -8.29 21.22 -12.55
CA ALA A 71 -9.00 20.71 -13.73
C ALA A 71 -10.30 21.48 -14.06
N ASN A 72 -10.74 22.37 -13.16
CA ASN A 72 -11.95 23.19 -13.28
C ASN A 72 -11.71 24.72 -13.11
N GLY A 73 -10.47 25.21 -13.08
CA GLY A 73 -10.19 26.66 -13.09
C GLY A 73 -10.56 27.44 -11.82
N SER A 74 -10.81 26.76 -10.70
CA SER A 74 -10.93 27.39 -9.38
C SER A 74 -9.53 27.64 -8.80
N ALA A 75 -9.35 28.70 -8.00
CA ALA A 75 -8.06 29.07 -7.42
C ALA A 75 -7.69 28.24 -6.17
N GLY A 76 -7.83 26.91 -6.22
CA GLY A 76 -7.61 26.00 -5.08
C GLY A 76 -6.70 24.79 -5.35
N GLY A 77 -6.13 24.68 -6.55
CA GLY A 77 -5.36 23.52 -6.97
C GLY A 77 -3.95 23.48 -6.41
N HIS A 78 -3.62 22.37 -5.73
CA HIS A 78 -2.26 22.05 -5.26
C HIS A 78 -1.37 21.40 -6.35
N GLY A 79 -1.82 21.37 -7.61
CA GLY A 79 -0.97 20.91 -8.71
C GLY A 79 0.28 21.79 -8.85
N GLY A 80 1.43 21.20 -9.18
CA GLY A 80 2.68 21.92 -9.41
C GLY A 80 3.54 22.16 -8.17
N CYS A 81 3.87 21.09 -7.44
CA CYS A 81 4.88 21.13 -6.40
C CYS A 81 6.30 21.21 -6.97
N THR A 82 7.02 22.29 -6.65
CA THR A 82 8.49 22.35 -6.81
C THR A 82 9.24 21.63 -5.70
N GLY A 83 8.54 21.17 -4.66
CA GLY A 83 9.11 20.34 -3.60
C GLY A 83 9.40 18.94 -4.12
N GLY A 84 10.59 18.41 -3.83
CA GLY A 84 10.94 17.03 -4.14
C GLY A 84 10.14 16.01 -3.30
N MET A 85 10.48 14.73 -3.44
CA MET A 85 9.82 13.63 -2.74
C MET A 85 10.75 12.95 -1.74
N PHE A 86 10.22 12.62 -0.55
CA PHE A 86 10.87 11.72 0.39
C PHE A 86 10.20 10.35 0.38
N VAL A 87 10.96 9.31 0.05
CA VAL A 87 10.46 7.93 -0.05
C VAL A 87 10.97 7.11 1.11
N ASN A 88 10.05 6.65 1.98
CA ASN A 88 10.37 5.70 3.05
C ASN A 88 10.11 4.27 2.57
N THR A 89 11.14 3.41 2.59
CA THR A 89 11.10 2.05 2.04
C THR A 89 10.92 0.97 3.13
N MET A 90 10.78 -0.29 2.70
CA MET A 90 10.79 -1.44 3.60
C MET A 90 12.21 -1.82 4.04
N GLY A 91 12.32 -2.48 5.19
CA GLY A 91 13.61 -2.97 5.72
C GLY A 91 14.11 -4.29 5.11
N TRP A 92 13.57 -4.74 3.98
CA TRP A 92 14.01 -5.98 3.31
C TRP A 92 15.01 -5.62 2.21
N VAL A 93 16.28 -5.96 2.43
CA VAL A 93 17.42 -5.44 1.64
C VAL A 93 18.21 -6.53 0.91
N ASP A 94 17.81 -7.81 1.07
CA ASP A 94 18.49 -8.96 0.46
C ASP A 94 17.63 -9.58 -0.65
N GLY A 95 18.27 -10.08 -1.71
CA GLY A 95 17.60 -10.80 -2.79
C GLY A 95 16.51 -9.97 -3.47
N ASP A 96 15.29 -10.53 -3.55
CA ASP A 96 14.11 -9.85 -4.09
C ASP A 96 13.82 -8.50 -3.38
N GLY A 97 14.21 -8.35 -2.11
CA GLY A 97 14.10 -7.08 -1.39
C GLY A 97 14.96 -5.99 -2.02
N LEU A 98 16.22 -6.32 -2.37
CA LEU A 98 17.10 -5.41 -3.12
C LEU A 98 16.53 -5.10 -4.50
N GLU A 99 15.95 -6.09 -5.19
CA GLU A 99 15.33 -5.89 -6.49
C GLU A 99 14.17 -4.91 -6.43
N LEU A 100 13.33 -5.00 -5.39
CA LEU A 100 12.25 -4.05 -5.14
C LEU A 100 12.75 -2.64 -4.81
N LEU A 101 13.86 -2.51 -4.07
CA LEU A 101 14.49 -1.22 -3.80
C LEU A 101 15.04 -0.58 -5.09
N VAL A 102 15.77 -1.35 -5.91
CA VAL A 102 16.29 -0.89 -7.20
C VAL A 102 15.15 -0.49 -8.13
N HIS A 103 14.08 -1.30 -8.21
CA HIS A 103 12.89 -0.96 -8.96
C HIS A 103 12.25 0.34 -8.46
N SER A 104 12.14 0.54 -7.14
CA SER A 104 11.58 1.78 -6.59
C SER A 104 12.44 3.00 -6.95
N ILE A 105 13.78 2.89 -6.91
CA ILE A 105 14.71 3.96 -7.31
C ILE A 105 14.49 4.35 -8.77
N GLU A 106 14.45 3.34 -9.65
CA GLU A 106 14.26 3.50 -11.09
C GLU A 106 12.89 4.12 -11.42
N THR A 107 11.82 3.51 -10.90
CA THR A 107 10.44 3.88 -11.21
C THR A 107 10.05 5.25 -10.63
N LEU A 108 10.52 5.59 -9.44
CA LEU A 108 10.25 6.90 -8.81
C LEU A 108 11.27 7.97 -9.21
N LYS A 109 12.24 7.65 -10.10
CA LYS A 109 13.30 8.56 -10.55
C LYS A 109 14.05 9.22 -9.40
N VAL A 110 14.40 8.42 -8.39
CA VAL A 110 15.12 8.89 -7.20
C VAL A 110 16.53 9.32 -7.60
N ASP A 111 16.92 10.51 -7.16
CA ASP A 111 18.24 11.10 -7.41
C ASP A 111 19.22 10.88 -6.25
N THR A 112 18.71 10.78 -5.01
CA THR A 112 19.50 10.60 -3.79
C THR A 112 18.99 9.45 -2.93
N VAL A 113 19.88 8.52 -2.56
CA VAL A 113 19.58 7.39 -1.67
C VAL A 113 20.39 7.49 -0.39
N LEU A 114 19.68 7.51 0.74
CA LEU A 114 20.30 7.50 2.07
C LEU A 114 20.33 6.07 2.63
N VAL A 115 21.53 5.50 2.75
CA VAL A 115 21.73 4.15 3.34
C VAL A 115 22.09 4.29 4.81
N VAL A 116 21.18 3.87 5.69
CA VAL A 116 21.35 4.02 7.15
C VAL A 116 21.98 2.78 7.77
N GLY A 117 23.24 2.91 8.22
CA GLY A 117 23.93 1.91 9.06
C GLY A 117 24.08 0.52 8.43
N HIS A 118 24.17 0.42 7.10
CA HIS A 118 24.22 -0.86 6.39
C HIS A 118 25.27 -0.89 5.27
N ASP A 119 26.50 -1.26 5.61
CA ASP A 119 27.66 -1.19 4.70
C ASP A 119 27.51 -2.05 3.44
N ARG A 120 26.96 -3.26 3.57
CA ARG A 120 26.77 -4.18 2.43
C ARG A 120 25.83 -3.60 1.38
N LEU A 121 24.64 -3.12 1.79
CA LEU A 121 23.69 -2.42 0.94
C LEU A 121 24.30 -1.17 0.28
N TYR A 122 25.08 -0.38 1.03
CA TYR A 122 25.78 0.78 0.47
C TYR A 122 26.73 0.36 -0.66
N ALA A 123 27.54 -0.68 -0.44
CA ALA A 123 28.43 -1.22 -1.46
C ALA A 123 27.64 -1.75 -2.67
N GLN A 124 26.55 -2.50 -2.45
CA GLN A 124 25.70 -3.03 -3.52
C GLN A 124 25.05 -1.94 -4.38
N LEU A 125 24.67 -0.80 -3.79
CA LEU A 125 24.09 0.32 -4.53
C LEU A 125 25.14 1.20 -5.21
N THR A 126 26.33 1.33 -4.64
CA THR A 126 27.39 2.21 -5.18
C THR A 126 28.21 1.51 -6.26
N GLN A 127 28.59 0.25 -6.01
CA GLN A 127 29.41 -0.55 -6.94
C GLN A 127 28.54 -1.26 -7.98
N GLY A 128 27.23 -1.32 -7.73
CA GLY A 128 26.27 -2.10 -8.51
C GLY A 128 26.37 -3.58 -8.17
N ASP A 129 25.32 -4.13 -7.56
CA ASP A 129 25.14 -5.58 -7.49
C ASP A 129 25.08 -6.15 -8.92
N PRO A 130 26.03 -7.03 -9.32
CA PRO A 130 26.16 -7.49 -10.70
C PRO A 130 24.90 -8.18 -11.24
N LYS A 131 24.05 -8.72 -10.37
CA LYS A 131 22.85 -9.47 -10.74
C LYS A 131 21.59 -8.62 -10.72
N ILE A 132 21.52 -7.63 -9.83
CA ILE A 132 20.26 -6.96 -9.49
C ILE A 132 20.27 -5.48 -9.86
N ALA A 133 21.40 -4.79 -9.68
CA ALA A 133 21.51 -3.34 -9.86
C ALA A 133 22.30 -2.92 -11.11
N ALA A 134 23.05 -3.85 -11.71
CA ALA A 134 23.84 -3.60 -12.91
C ALA A 134 22.99 -3.01 -14.05
N GLY A 135 23.33 -1.79 -14.48
CA GLY A 135 22.66 -1.09 -15.58
C GLY A 135 21.25 -0.56 -15.30
N ARG A 136 20.71 -0.77 -14.10
CA ARG A 136 19.35 -0.32 -13.71
C ARG A 136 19.32 0.97 -12.90
N LEU A 137 20.41 1.28 -12.21
CA LEU A 137 20.50 2.49 -11.40
C LEU A 137 20.83 3.72 -12.29
N PRO A 138 20.22 4.89 -12.03
CA PRO A 138 20.52 6.12 -12.77
C PRO A 138 22.01 6.49 -12.67
N ALA A 139 22.60 6.98 -13.77
CA ALA A 139 24.02 7.33 -13.84
C ALA A 139 24.41 8.46 -12.87
N ASN A 140 23.47 9.34 -12.53
CA ASN A 140 23.64 10.47 -11.62
C ASN A 140 23.12 10.22 -10.19
N LEU A 141 22.85 8.96 -9.83
CA LEU A 141 22.36 8.59 -8.50
C LEU A 141 23.40 8.88 -7.42
N GLN A 142 23.04 9.73 -6.45
CA GLN A 142 23.84 10.02 -5.26
C GLN A 142 23.52 9.00 -4.16
N VAL A 143 24.47 8.14 -3.80
CA VAL A 143 24.31 7.22 -2.66
C VAL A 143 25.10 7.73 -1.47
N VAL A 144 24.41 8.07 -0.38
CA VAL A 144 25.01 8.62 0.84
C VAL A 144 24.82 7.63 1.99
N LYS A 145 25.92 7.23 2.62
CA LYS A 145 25.87 6.42 3.83
C LYS A 145 25.73 7.31 5.06
N VAL A 146 24.78 6.98 5.93
CA VAL A 146 24.53 7.71 7.18
C VAL A 146 24.61 6.75 8.37
N ALA A 147 25.19 7.20 9.48
CA ALA A 147 25.23 6.41 10.70
C ALA A 147 23.82 6.29 11.31
N LYS A 148 23.50 5.10 11.83
CA LYS A 148 22.28 4.89 12.62
C LYS A 148 22.42 5.66 13.95
N SER A 149 21.42 6.45 14.30
CA SER A 149 21.40 7.14 15.61
C SER A 149 21.46 6.15 16.77
N GLY A 150 22.25 6.46 17.80
CA GLY A 150 22.42 5.63 19.00
C GLY A 150 21.14 5.44 19.81
N GLY A 151 20.14 6.31 19.64
CA GLY A 151 18.82 6.18 20.28
C GLY A 151 17.87 5.18 19.61
N VAL A 152 18.26 4.58 18.47
CA VAL A 152 17.37 3.69 17.72
C VAL A 152 17.39 2.27 18.30
N VAL A 153 16.25 1.87 18.87
CA VAL A 153 16.05 0.55 19.49
C VAL A 153 15.52 -0.46 18.47
N SER A 154 16.03 -1.70 18.54
CA SER A 154 15.52 -2.82 17.74
C SER A 154 14.10 -3.20 18.15
N ARG A 155 13.23 -3.39 17.16
CA ARG A 155 11.82 -3.74 17.36
C ARG A 155 11.58 -5.18 16.94
N ASP A 156 11.04 -5.98 17.84
CA ASP A 156 10.70 -7.38 17.58
C ASP A 156 9.39 -7.53 16.78
N SER A 157 9.02 -8.78 16.46
CA SER A 157 7.81 -9.09 15.70
C SER A 157 6.54 -8.69 16.44
N MET A 158 6.51 -8.85 17.76
CA MET A 158 5.37 -8.51 18.62
C MET A 158 5.13 -7.00 18.65
N HIS A 159 6.17 -6.19 18.88
CA HIS A 159 6.09 -4.74 18.81
C HIS A 159 5.60 -4.25 17.45
N ARG A 160 6.11 -4.84 16.35
CA ARG A 160 5.64 -4.51 14.99
C ARG A 160 4.17 -4.87 14.78
N LYS A 161 3.69 -5.97 15.36
CA LYS A 161 2.27 -6.36 15.32
C LYS A 161 1.39 -5.36 16.08
N LEU A 162 1.74 -5.06 17.33
CA LEU A 162 1.03 -4.07 18.16
C LEU A 162 0.99 -2.69 17.51
N THR A 163 2.09 -2.26 16.89
CA THR A 163 2.13 -0.97 16.16
C THR A 163 1.18 -0.96 14.97
N ARG A 164 1.07 -2.08 14.23
CA ARG A 164 0.11 -2.21 13.11
C ARG A 164 -1.33 -2.14 13.61
N GLU A 165 -1.66 -2.86 14.68
CA GLU A 165 -2.99 -2.84 15.29
C GLU A 165 -3.35 -1.43 15.80
N ARG A 166 -2.40 -0.75 16.47
CA ARG A 166 -2.57 0.64 16.89
C ARG A 166 -2.82 1.57 15.72
N ARG A 167 -2.13 1.40 14.58
CA ARG A 167 -2.37 2.21 13.38
C ARG A 167 -3.77 1.99 12.79
N VAL A 168 -4.29 0.75 12.79
CA VAL A 168 -5.68 0.49 12.40
C VAL A 168 -6.63 1.17 13.39
N PHE A 169 -6.38 1.06 14.70
CA PHE A 169 -7.18 1.73 15.71
C PHE A 169 -7.20 3.26 15.52
N SER A 170 -6.03 3.88 15.35
CA SER A 170 -5.91 5.34 15.15
C SER A 170 -6.56 5.82 13.85
N TYR A 171 -6.65 4.98 12.82
CA TYR A 171 -7.39 5.34 11.60
C TYR A 171 -8.89 5.55 11.86
N PHE A 172 -9.51 4.71 12.69
CA PHE A 172 -10.96 4.81 12.97
C PHE A 172 -11.29 5.74 14.13
N TYR A 173 -10.49 5.71 15.20
CA TYR A 173 -10.77 6.43 16.45
C TYR A 173 -9.90 7.67 16.63
N GLY A 174 -8.88 7.89 15.80
CA GLY A 174 -7.88 8.91 16.03
C GLY A 174 -6.83 8.50 17.09
N PRO A 175 -5.70 9.22 17.17
CA PRO A 175 -4.63 8.95 18.12
C PRO A 175 -5.06 9.13 19.59
N ARG A 176 -6.03 9.99 19.88
CA ARG A 176 -6.54 10.34 21.21
C ARG A 176 -8.00 9.89 21.44
N ARG A 177 -8.57 9.06 20.55
CA ARG A 177 -9.99 8.67 20.58
C ARG A 177 -10.95 9.83 20.34
N GLU A 178 -10.51 10.80 19.53
CA GLU A 178 -11.27 11.99 19.15
C GLU A 178 -12.24 11.74 17.99
N LEU A 179 -12.02 10.68 17.20
CA LEU A 179 -12.91 10.29 16.10
C LEU A 179 -13.93 9.27 16.57
N SER A 180 -15.14 9.36 16.02
CA SER A 180 -16.26 8.48 16.32
C SER A 180 -16.68 7.72 15.07
N PRO A 181 -16.15 6.50 14.85
CA PRO A 181 -16.48 5.71 13.68
C PRO A 181 -17.90 5.12 13.78
N PHE A 182 -18.48 4.77 12.64
CA PHE A 182 -19.87 4.33 12.52
C PHE A 182 -19.96 2.85 12.20
N SER A 183 -20.78 2.11 12.96
CA SER A 183 -21.11 0.72 12.67
C SER A 183 -22.30 0.65 11.72
N ARG A 184 -22.20 -0.17 10.67
CA ARG A 184 -23.25 -0.34 9.67
C ARG A 184 -23.37 -1.79 9.22
N SER A 185 -24.61 -2.24 9.07
CA SER A 185 -24.94 -3.53 8.46
C SER A 185 -25.45 -3.34 7.04
N VAL A 186 -24.94 -4.15 6.11
CA VAL A 186 -25.33 -4.12 4.69
C VAL A 186 -25.53 -5.53 4.16
N GLN A 187 -26.36 -5.67 3.13
CA GLN A 187 -26.53 -6.93 2.42
C GLN A 187 -25.25 -7.29 1.66
N ILE A 188 -24.77 -8.52 1.83
CA ILE A 188 -23.57 -9.04 1.15
C ILE A 188 -23.72 -8.95 -0.38
N SER A 189 -24.95 -9.09 -0.90
CA SER A 189 -25.25 -8.96 -2.33
C SER A 189 -24.97 -7.56 -2.92
N GLN A 190 -24.90 -6.53 -2.08
CA GLN A 190 -24.57 -5.16 -2.48
C GLN A 190 -23.06 -4.91 -2.55
N LEU A 191 -22.24 -5.87 -2.09
CA LEU A 191 -20.79 -5.74 -2.03
C LEU A 191 -20.12 -6.69 -3.03
N GLN A 192 -18.96 -6.27 -3.52
CA GLN A 192 -18.10 -7.12 -4.32
C GLN A 192 -16.71 -7.16 -3.68
N VAL A 193 -16.39 -8.28 -3.04
CA VAL A 193 -15.08 -8.45 -2.39
C VAL A 193 -14.14 -9.18 -3.34
N PHE A 194 -12.99 -8.58 -3.61
CA PHE A 194 -11.94 -9.10 -4.46
C PHE A 194 -10.65 -9.34 -3.68
N ARG A 195 -9.81 -10.22 -4.18
CA ARG A 195 -8.46 -10.45 -3.70
C ARG A 195 -7.50 -10.52 -4.88
N VAL A 196 -6.33 -9.94 -4.70
CA VAL A 196 -5.22 -10.01 -5.64
C VAL A 196 -4.35 -11.21 -5.30
N GLY A 197 -4.27 -12.16 -6.23
CA GLY A 197 -3.51 -13.40 -6.07
C GLY A 197 -4.09 -14.38 -5.05
N GLY A 198 -3.43 -15.54 -4.89
CA GLY A 198 -3.79 -16.53 -3.88
C GLY A 198 -4.98 -17.45 -4.21
N GLY A 199 -5.30 -17.64 -5.49
CA GLY A 199 -6.19 -18.71 -5.95
C GLY A 199 -5.51 -20.09 -5.93
N PRO A 200 -6.27 -21.20 -5.95
CA PRO A 200 -5.72 -22.54 -6.02
C PRO A 200 -4.80 -22.67 -7.24
N GLN A 201 -3.53 -22.99 -7.00
CA GLN A 201 -2.63 -23.37 -8.08
C GLN A 201 -3.09 -24.72 -8.63
N ALA A 202 -3.53 -24.74 -9.89
CA ALA A 202 -3.75 -26.01 -10.56
C ALA A 202 -2.42 -26.78 -10.56
N PRO A 203 -2.41 -28.05 -10.10
CA PRO A 203 -1.20 -28.86 -10.14
C PRO A 203 -0.74 -29.01 -11.61
N LEU A 204 0.58 -29.06 -11.81
CA LEU A 204 1.20 -29.16 -13.14
C LEU A 204 0.68 -30.36 -13.96
N SER A 205 0.15 -31.38 -13.29
CA SER A 205 -0.43 -32.60 -13.88
C SER A 205 -1.83 -32.40 -14.49
N ALA A 206 -2.52 -31.31 -14.20
CA ALA A 206 -3.86 -31.01 -14.75
C ALA A 206 -3.80 -30.16 -16.03
N LEU A 207 -2.60 -29.95 -16.60
CA LEU A 207 -2.38 -29.10 -17.77
C LEU A 207 -2.08 -29.94 -19.02
N PRO A 208 -2.62 -29.57 -20.19
CA PRO A 208 -2.25 -30.18 -21.46
C PRO A 208 -0.75 -30.03 -21.73
N ILE A 209 -0.13 -31.08 -22.24
CA ILE A 209 1.28 -31.09 -22.65
C ILE A 209 1.46 -30.04 -23.75
N GLY A 210 2.21 -28.96 -23.49
CA GLY A 210 2.60 -27.97 -24.51
C GLY A 210 2.44 -26.49 -24.13
N THR A 211 1.82 -26.14 -23.00
CA THR A 211 1.76 -24.72 -22.56
C THR A 211 3.09 -24.26 -21.97
N GLU A 212 3.88 -23.53 -22.76
CA GLU A 212 5.15 -22.93 -22.34
C GLU A 212 4.95 -21.75 -21.37
N LYS A 213 5.97 -21.48 -20.55
CA LYS A 213 5.98 -20.48 -19.46
C LYS A 213 5.66 -19.03 -19.90
N GLY A 214 5.68 -18.72 -21.20
CA GLY A 214 5.47 -17.37 -21.76
C GLY A 214 4.02 -16.96 -21.99
N GLN A 215 3.07 -17.91 -22.06
CA GLN A 215 1.61 -17.64 -22.18
C GLN A 215 0.87 -17.72 -20.83
N ARG A 216 1.62 -17.69 -19.74
CA ARG A 216 1.12 -17.81 -18.37
C ARG A 216 0.61 -16.45 -17.90
N GLU A 217 -0.70 -16.30 -17.71
CA GLU A 217 -1.20 -15.29 -16.75
C GLU A 217 -0.64 -15.65 -15.37
N ASP A 218 0.15 -14.76 -14.77
CA ASP A 218 0.75 -15.02 -13.46
C ASP A 218 -0.38 -15.21 -12.43
N PRO A 219 -0.51 -16.38 -11.78
CA PRO A 219 -1.55 -16.63 -10.79
C PRO A 219 -1.51 -15.64 -9.62
N LYS A 220 -0.36 -15.00 -9.38
CA LYS A 220 -0.20 -13.95 -8.37
C LYS A 220 -0.82 -12.61 -8.79
N MET A 221 -0.98 -12.36 -10.09
CA MET A 221 -1.57 -11.14 -10.64
C MET A 221 -3.06 -11.27 -10.96
N LYS A 222 -3.64 -12.46 -10.79
CA LYS A 222 -5.06 -12.69 -11.02
C LYS A 222 -5.91 -12.06 -9.91
N VAL A 223 -6.87 -11.24 -10.30
CA VAL A 223 -7.93 -10.75 -9.40
C VAL A 223 -9.04 -11.78 -9.33
N THR A 224 -9.38 -12.22 -8.13
CA THR A 224 -10.45 -13.20 -7.91
C THR A 224 -11.53 -12.61 -7.02
N LYS A 225 -12.79 -12.70 -7.46
CA LYS A 225 -13.94 -12.37 -6.61
C LYS A 225 -14.08 -13.44 -5.53
N MET A 226 -14.11 -13.01 -4.28
CA MET A 226 -14.25 -13.88 -3.12
C MET A 226 -15.71 -14.01 -2.71
N ASN A 227 -16.09 -15.19 -2.24
CA ASN A 227 -17.32 -15.36 -1.48
C ASN A 227 -17.10 -14.82 -0.07
N VAL A 228 -17.99 -13.95 0.39
CA VAL A 228 -17.94 -13.39 1.74
C VAL A 228 -18.31 -14.48 2.74
N GLN A 229 -17.35 -14.84 3.59
CA GLN A 229 -17.52 -15.85 4.64
C GLN A 229 -17.09 -15.29 6.01
N ARG A 230 -17.31 -16.09 7.07
CA ARG A 230 -16.98 -15.71 8.46
C ARG A 230 -15.49 -15.46 8.67
N ASP A 231 -14.62 -15.96 7.79
CA ASP A 231 -13.19 -15.71 7.82
C ASP A 231 -12.83 -14.24 7.56
N LEU A 232 -13.72 -13.44 6.98
CA LEU A 232 -13.52 -12.00 6.83
C LEU A 232 -13.75 -11.22 8.12
N THR A 233 -14.26 -11.86 9.18
CA THR A 233 -14.41 -11.22 10.49
C THR A 233 -13.04 -10.72 10.99
N HIS A 234 -13.03 -9.49 11.49
CA HIS A 234 -11.86 -8.74 11.95
C HIS A 234 -10.85 -8.35 10.85
N SER A 235 -11.19 -8.53 9.59
CA SER A 235 -10.37 -8.08 8.46
C SER A 235 -10.55 -6.58 8.21
N VAL A 236 -9.48 -5.94 7.78
CA VAL A 236 -9.52 -4.60 7.19
C VAL A 236 -9.70 -4.76 5.69
N LEU A 237 -10.75 -4.17 5.13
CA LEU A 237 -11.03 -4.17 3.70
C LEU A 237 -10.85 -2.75 3.15
N ALA A 238 -10.26 -2.63 1.97
CA ALA A 238 -10.12 -1.34 1.31
C ALA A 238 -11.28 -1.08 0.37
N VAL A 239 -11.82 0.14 0.39
CA VAL A 239 -12.89 0.59 -0.52
C VAL A 239 -12.23 1.13 -1.78
N SER A 240 -12.32 0.39 -2.89
CA SER A 240 -11.60 0.69 -4.13
C SER A 240 -12.38 1.61 -5.06
N HIS A 241 -11.68 2.50 -5.76
CA HIS A 241 -12.26 3.27 -6.87
C HIS A 241 -12.36 2.49 -8.19
N ALA A 242 -11.90 1.24 -8.22
CA ALA A 242 -12.00 0.37 -9.39
C ALA A 242 -13.46 0.21 -9.84
N ARG A 243 -13.69 0.30 -11.16
CA ARG A 243 -14.99 0.05 -11.79
C ARG A 243 -15.08 -1.36 -12.36
N THR A 244 -13.93 -1.93 -12.72
CA THR A 244 -13.81 -3.27 -13.27
C THR A 244 -12.92 -4.14 -12.38
N PRO A 245 -13.04 -5.49 -12.43
CA PRO A 245 -12.17 -6.37 -11.65
C PRO A 245 -10.68 -6.22 -11.98
N GLU A 246 -10.33 -5.90 -13.22
CA GLU A 246 -8.93 -5.76 -13.66
C GLU A 246 -8.28 -4.49 -13.07
N GLU A 247 -9.06 -3.40 -12.96
CA GLU A 247 -8.62 -2.15 -12.35
C GLU A 247 -8.25 -2.29 -10.87
N VAL A 248 -8.71 -3.34 -10.17
CA VAL A 248 -8.41 -3.59 -8.75
C VAL A 248 -6.91 -3.66 -8.48
N LEU A 249 -6.11 -4.12 -9.45
CA LEU A 249 -4.65 -4.26 -9.31
C LEU A 249 -3.91 -2.93 -9.15
N ALA A 250 -4.49 -1.83 -9.65
CA ALA A 250 -3.81 -0.54 -9.75
C ALA A 250 -4.73 0.64 -9.40
N SER A 251 -5.90 0.39 -8.81
CA SER A 251 -6.79 1.46 -8.37
C SER A 251 -6.43 1.93 -6.96
N ASN A 252 -6.48 3.25 -6.77
CA ASN A 252 -6.40 3.83 -5.44
C ASN A 252 -7.68 3.54 -4.66
N VAL A 253 -7.61 3.76 -3.35
CA VAL A 253 -8.70 3.46 -2.43
C VAL A 253 -9.23 4.73 -1.79
N ALA A 254 -10.55 4.79 -1.60
CA ALA A 254 -11.24 5.87 -0.91
C ALA A 254 -10.97 5.85 0.60
N GLY A 255 -10.69 4.66 1.15
CA GLY A 255 -10.48 4.45 2.57
C GLY A 255 -10.63 2.99 2.94
N PHE A 256 -10.81 2.72 4.23
CA PHE A 256 -10.84 1.38 4.78
C PHE A 256 -12.03 1.17 5.71
N ILE A 257 -12.55 -0.05 5.71
CA ILE A 257 -13.56 -0.52 6.65
C ILE A 257 -13.01 -1.69 7.46
N HIS A 258 -13.51 -1.85 8.68
CA HIS A 258 -13.18 -2.99 9.52
C HIS A 258 -14.41 -3.87 9.71
N VAL A 259 -14.30 -5.15 9.32
CA VAL A 259 -15.42 -6.09 9.42
C VAL A 259 -15.57 -6.56 10.86
N THR A 260 -16.70 -6.24 11.48
CA THR A 260 -16.98 -6.62 12.87
C THR A 260 -17.71 -7.95 12.95
N GLU A 261 -18.61 -8.23 12.00
CA GLU A 261 -19.43 -9.44 11.99
C GLU A 261 -19.85 -9.82 10.55
N VAL A 262 -19.94 -11.13 10.29
CA VAL A 262 -20.46 -11.67 9.03
C VAL A 262 -21.53 -12.72 9.34
N ASP A 263 -22.79 -12.40 9.08
CA ASP A 263 -23.92 -13.33 9.16
C ASP A 263 -24.24 -13.88 7.76
N VAL A 264 -23.61 -15.02 7.45
CA VAL A 264 -23.79 -15.70 6.15
C VAL A 264 -25.23 -16.21 5.95
N GLN A 265 -25.94 -16.54 7.03
CA GLN A 265 -27.31 -17.07 6.93
C GLN A 265 -28.30 -15.95 6.55
N LYS A 266 -28.15 -14.78 7.16
CA LYS A 266 -28.97 -13.61 6.83
C LYS A 266 -28.45 -12.83 5.62
N GLY A 267 -27.26 -13.15 5.13
CA GLY A 267 -26.61 -12.43 4.04
C GLY A 267 -26.18 -11.02 4.45
N ILE A 268 -25.86 -10.79 5.73
CA ILE A 268 -25.55 -9.47 6.28
C ILE A 268 -24.07 -9.40 6.68
N LEU A 269 -23.40 -8.33 6.26
CA LEU A 269 -22.06 -7.97 6.72
C LEU A 269 -22.15 -6.68 7.54
N THR A 270 -21.60 -6.71 8.76
CA THR A 270 -21.51 -5.54 9.64
C THR A 270 -20.06 -5.06 9.68
N TYR A 271 -19.86 -3.77 9.48
CA TYR A 271 -18.55 -3.15 9.44
C TYR A 271 -18.52 -1.80 10.15
N LEU A 272 -17.33 -1.42 10.56
CA LEU A 272 -16.98 -0.10 11.06
C LEU A 272 -16.43 0.77 9.92
N SER A 273 -16.94 1.98 9.78
CA SER A 273 -16.57 2.99 8.79
C SER A 273 -16.05 4.26 9.48
N PRO A 274 -15.02 4.95 8.93
CA PRO A 274 -14.53 6.20 9.50
C PRO A 274 -15.55 7.33 9.37
N SER A 275 -16.40 7.31 8.33
CA SER A 275 -17.41 8.33 8.06
C SER A 275 -18.83 7.74 8.10
N PRO A 276 -19.84 8.55 8.46
CA PRO A 276 -21.24 8.16 8.31
C PRO A 276 -21.61 8.10 6.82
N GLY A 277 -22.62 7.30 6.49
CA GLY A 277 -23.15 7.21 5.12
C GLY A 277 -22.82 5.92 4.39
N HIS A 278 -23.11 5.91 3.08
CA HIS A 278 -22.85 4.77 2.19
C HIS A 278 -21.39 4.73 1.78
N LEU A 279 -20.89 3.53 1.49
CA LEU A 279 -19.55 3.37 0.95
C LEU A 279 -19.46 4.13 -0.39
N PRO A 280 -18.37 4.86 -0.64
CA PRO A 280 -18.15 5.52 -1.93
C PRO A 280 -18.13 4.55 -3.12
N SER A 281 -17.84 3.28 -2.88
CA SER A 281 -17.83 2.21 -3.88
C SER A 281 -18.25 0.87 -3.24
N PRO A 282 -19.00 0.02 -3.96
CA PRO A 282 -19.32 -1.34 -3.51
C PRO A 282 -18.15 -2.33 -3.69
N VAL A 283 -17.07 -1.90 -4.37
CA VAL A 283 -15.90 -2.73 -4.67
C VAL A 283 -14.93 -2.68 -3.48
N LEU A 284 -14.71 -3.84 -2.87
CA LEU A 284 -13.86 -4.03 -1.71
C LEU A 284 -12.67 -4.92 -2.06
N ILE A 285 -11.50 -4.61 -1.50
CA ILE A 285 -10.29 -5.41 -1.64
C ILE A 285 -9.95 -6.03 -0.29
N ALA A 286 -9.83 -7.35 -0.26
CA ALA A 286 -9.43 -8.13 0.90
C ALA A 286 -7.94 -8.48 0.86
N GLY A 287 -7.28 -8.28 1.99
CA GLY A 287 -5.89 -8.67 2.23
C GLY A 287 -5.75 -9.66 3.39
N THR A 288 -4.54 -9.79 3.93
CA THR A 288 -4.25 -10.61 5.12
C THR A 288 -4.21 -9.79 6.41
N ILE A 289 -4.47 -8.48 6.34
CA ILE A 289 -4.49 -7.60 7.52
C ILE A 289 -5.76 -7.83 8.33
N LYS A 290 -5.58 -8.40 9.53
CA LYS A 290 -6.61 -8.53 10.56
C LYS A 290 -6.26 -7.76 11.81
N CYS A 291 -7.25 -7.17 12.45
CA CYS A 291 -7.10 -6.41 13.68
C CYS A 291 -8.31 -6.63 14.58
N PHE A 292 -8.08 -6.82 15.88
CA PHE A 292 -9.14 -6.84 16.87
C PHE A 292 -9.26 -5.45 17.47
N LEU A 293 -10.23 -4.67 16.99
CA LEU A 293 -10.59 -3.40 17.59
C LEU A 293 -11.46 -3.70 18.82
N LYS A 294 -10.94 -3.38 20.00
CA LYS A 294 -11.66 -3.46 21.28
C LYS A 294 -12.07 -2.06 21.73
#